data_AF-A0A7Y4XGR6-F1
#
_entry.id   AF-A0A7Y4XGR6-F1
#
_cell.length_a   1.000
_cell.length_b   1.000
_cell.length_c   1.000
_cell.angle_alpha   90.00
_cell.angle_beta   90.00
_cell.angle_gamma   90.00
#
_symmetry.space_group_name_H-M   'P 1'
#
loop_
_entity.id
_entity.type
_entity.pdbx_description
1 polymer ?
#
loop_
_entity_poly.entity_id
_entity_poly.type
_entity_poly.pdbx_seq_one_letter_code
_entity_poly.pdbx_strand_id
1 'polypeptide(L)'
;MVDAVDTAKAEGMEPRKSGFSFGALWPFKARDVYRDHTFATLIGRWVPLTISLNSLSRSMGHDDFYPFVIAGPVYDKLAFVHALIRSHESGQR
;
A
#
# COMPACT_ATOMS: atom_id res chain seq x y z
N MET A 1 -16.95 14.99 7.30
CA MET A 1 -17.58 13.64 7.37
C MET A 1 -18.04 13.19 5.99
N VAL A 2 -18.90 13.94 5.28
CA VAL A 2 -19.34 13.58 3.91
C VAL A 2 -18.17 13.50 2.94
N ASP A 3 -17.28 14.49 2.94
CA ASP A 3 -16.09 14.53 2.06
C ASP A 3 -15.16 13.32 2.22
N ALA A 4 -14.97 12.86 3.46
CA ALA A 4 -14.19 11.67 3.75
C ALA A 4 -14.85 10.38 3.24
N VAL A 5 -16.19 10.29 3.29
CA VAL A 5 -16.95 9.16 2.75
C VAL A 5 -16.91 9.15 1.22
N ASP A 6 -17.07 10.32 0.58
CA ASP A 6 -16.98 10.45 -0.87
C ASP A 6 -15.56 10.18 -1.39
N THR A 7 -14.54 10.67 -0.68
CA THR A 7 -13.13 10.37 -0.99
C THR A 7 -12.84 8.88 -0.82
N ALA A 8 -13.29 8.27 0.29
CA ALA A 8 -13.16 6.82 0.48
C ALA A 8 -13.81 6.05 -0.67
N LYS A 9 -14.99 6.45 -1.15
CA LYS A 9 -15.65 5.83 -2.30
C LYS A 9 -14.86 5.99 -3.60
N ALA A 10 -14.32 7.17 -3.87
CA ALA A 10 -13.50 7.44 -5.06
C ALA A 10 -12.22 6.60 -5.08
N GLU A 11 -11.60 6.41 -3.92
CA GLU A 11 -10.44 5.52 -3.71
C GLU A 11 -10.84 4.03 -3.62
N GLY A 12 -12.15 3.74 -3.68
CA GLY A 12 -12.70 2.41 -3.63
C GLY A 12 -12.71 1.77 -2.23
N MET A 13 -12.56 2.50 -1.13
CA MET A 13 -12.51 1.99 0.25
C MET A 13 -13.87 1.83 0.95
N GLU A 14 -14.98 1.58 0.25
CA GLU A 14 -16.30 1.46 0.91
C GLU A 14 -16.47 0.12 1.67
N PRO A 15 -16.91 0.15 2.96
CA PRO A 15 -17.36 -1.04 3.65
C PRO A 15 -18.71 -1.49 3.10
N ARG A 16 -18.73 -2.60 2.34
CA ARG A 16 -19.98 -3.27 1.92
C ARG A 16 -20.32 -4.37 2.93
N LYS A 17 -21.59 -4.80 2.97
CA LYS A 17 -22.09 -5.85 3.88
C LYS A 17 -21.35 -7.21 3.76
N SER A 18 -20.46 -7.38 2.78
CA SER A 18 -19.58 -8.55 2.60
C SER A 18 -18.08 -8.26 2.85
N GLY A 19 -17.73 -7.16 3.52
CA GLY A 19 -16.36 -6.72 3.77
C GLY A 19 -15.99 -5.41 3.09
N PHE A 20 -14.86 -4.82 3.51
CA PHE A 20 -14.23 -3.68 2.84
C PHE A 20 -13.85 -4.10 1.42
N SER A 21 -14.57 -3.58 0.43
CA SER A 21 -14.22 -3.80 -0.96
C SER A 21 -13.37 -2.64 -1.42
N PHE A 22 -12.11 -2.55 -0.97
CA PHE A 22 -11.06 -1.84 -1.72
C PHE A 22 -11.25 -2.27 -3.18
N GLY A 23 -11.67 -1.34 -4.04
CA GLY A 23 -12.36 -1.58 -5.32
C GLY A 23 -11.91 -2.82 -6.08
N ALA A 24 -12.84 -3.48 -6.78
CA ALA A 24 -12.79 -4.78 -7.47
C ALA A 24 -11.53 -5.18 -8.29
N LEU A 25 -10.47 -4.37 -8.30
CA LEU A 25 -9.13 -4.65 -8.79
C LEU A 25 -8.07 -5.02 -7.72
N TRP A 26 -8.31 -4.87 -6.41
CA TRP A 26 -7.26 -5.16 -5.41
C TRP A 26 -7.21 -6.66 -5.05
N PRO A 27 -6.14 -7.40 -5.37
CA PRO A 27 -6.04 -8.80 -5.02
C PRO A 27 -5.64 -8.92 -3.54
N PHE A 28 -6.58 -8.72 -2.62
CA PHE A 28 -6.51 -9.40 -1.32
C PHE A 28 -6.79 -10.89 -1.52
N LYS A 29 -6.03 -11.55 -2.39
CA LYS A 29 -5.79 -12.97 -2.14
C LYS A 29 -4.99 -12.96 -0.84
N ALA A 30 -5.51 -13.61 0.20
CA ALA A 30 -4.88 -13.76 1.50
C ALA A 30 -3.59 -14.60 1.37
N ARG A 31 -2.62 -14.09 0.63
CA ARG A 31 -1.27 -14.59 0.54
C ARG A 31 -0.48 -13.89 1.63
N ASP A 32 0.41 -14.64 2.24
CA ASP A 32 1.31 -14.11 3.24
C ASP A 32 2.19 -13.03 2.59
N VAL A 33 1.93 -11.76 2.94
CA VAL A 33 2.63 -10.59 2.40
C VAL A 33 4.12 -10.67 2.70
N TYR A 34 4.48 -11.34 3.80
CA TYR A 34 5.87 -11.54 4.19
C TYR A 34 6.55 -12.64 3.37
N ARG A 35 5.81 -13.52 2.68
CA ARG A 35 6.41 -14.67 1.99
C ARG A 35 6.35 -14.61 0.47
N ASP A 36 5.32 -14.01 -0.12
CA ASP A 36 4.92 -14.35 -1.50
C ASP A 36 4.97 -13.19 -2.51
N HIS A 37 5.78 -12.16 -2.25
CA HIS A 37 5.83 -10.96 -3.09
C HIS A 37 7.24 -10.49 -3.44
N THR A 38 7.43 -10.12 -4.71
CA THR A 38 8.62 -9.38 -5.16
C THR A 38 8.54 -7.94 -4.65
N PHE A 39 9.68 -7.28 -4.49
CA PHE A 39 9.72 -5.87 -4.07
C PHE A 39 8.90 -4.96 -4.99
N ALA A 40 8.99 -5.15 -6.31
CA ALA A 40 8.20 -4.41 -7.28
C ALA A 40 6.69 -4.57 -7.06
N THR A 41 6.24 -5.77 -6.71
CA THR A 41 4.82 -6.03 -6.40
C THR A 41 4.40 -5.32 -5.10
N LEU A 42 5.28 -5.29 -4.10
CA LEU A 42 5.01 -4.59 -2.84
C LEU A 42 4.92 -3.08 -3.05
N ILE A 43 5.89 -2.47 -3.74
CA ILE A 43 5.88 -1.03 -4.03
C ILE A 43 4.69 -0.63 -4.92
N GLY A 44 4.38 -1.43 -5.94
CA GLY A 44 3.22 -1.21 -6.80
C GLY A 44 1.88 -1.21 -6.05
N ARG A 45 1.82 -1.86 -4.88
CA ARG A 45 0.66 -1.82 -3.97
C ARG A 45 0.78 -0.71 -2.92
N TRP A 46 1.97 -0.45 -2.42
CA TRP A 46 2.21 0.53 -1.36
C TRP A 46 1.99 1.97 -1.84
N VAL A 47 2.49 2.35 -3.01
CA VAL A 47 2.43 3.73 -3.49
C VAL A 47 0.98 4.21 -3.68
N PRO A 48 0.09 3.49 -4.41
CA PRO A 48 -1.31 3.88 -4.52
C PRO A 48 -2.00 3.98 -3.16
N LEU A 49 -1.73 3.04 -2.25
CA LEU A 49 -2.28 3.06 -0.91
C LEU A 49 -1.92 4.34 -0.14
N THR A 50 -0.65 4.76 -0.19
CA THR A 50 -0.22 6.01 0.48
C THR A 50 -0.88 7.26 -0.12
N ILE A 51 -1.11 7.27 -1.44
CA ILE A 51 -1.83 8.36 -2.11
C ILE A 51 -3.27 8.42 -1.62
N SER A 52 -3.97 7.29 -1.61
CA SER A 52 -5.35 7.21 -1.15
C SER A 52 -5.49 7.60 0.33
N LEU A 53 -4.52 7.21 1.18
CA LEU A 53 -4.48 7.62 2.58
C LEU A 53 -4.30 9.13 2.74
N ASN A 54 -3.40 9.75 1.96
CA ASN A 54 -3.21 11.20 2.00
C ASN A 54 -4.46 11.95 1.50
N SER A 55 -5.10 11.46 0.42
CA SER A 55 -6.38 12.01 -0.05
C SER A 55 -7.45 11.98 1.05
N LEU A 56 -7.54 10.86 1.78
CA LEU A 56 -8.46 10.73 2.90
C LEU A 56 -8.11 11.69 4.04
N SER A 57 -6.83 11.83 4.42
CA SER A 57 -6.41 12.80 5.43
C SER A 57 -6.82 14.22 5.08
N ARG A 58 -6.56 14.65 3.84
CA ARG A 58 -6.89 16.00 3.36
C ARG A 58 -8.40 16.24 3.40
N SER A 59 -9.21 15.25 3.04
CA SER A 59 -10.69 15.34 3.13
C SER A 59 -11.22 15.49 4.57
N MET A 60 -10.41 15.09 5.55
CA MET A 60 -10.70 15.28 6.98
C MET A 60 -10.10 16.58 7.54
N GLY A 61 -9.36 17.35 6.73
CA GLY A 61 -8.64 18.54 7.19
C GLY A 61 -7.36 18.23 7.97
N HIS A 62 -6.81 17.03 7.82
CA HIS A 62 -5.53 16.63 8.40
C HIS A 62 -4.40 16.75 7.36
N ASP A 63 -3.18 16.92 7.87
CA ASP A 63 -1.97 16.85 7.06
C ASP A 63 -1.77 15.44 6.48
N ASP A 64 -0.99 15.38 5.40
CA ASP A 64 -0.62 14.11 4.77
C ASP A 64 0.15 13.21 5.75
N PHE A 65 -0.28 11.97 5.93
CA PHE A 65 0.45 10.98 6.74
C PHE A 65 1.77 10.56 6.10
N TYR A 66 1.83 10.58 4.76
CA TYR A 66 2.99 10.18 3.97
C TYR A 66 3.39 11.31 3.01
N PRO A 67 3.96 12.43 3.50
CA PRO A 67 4.27 13.62 2.69
C PRO A 67 5.62 13.48 1.95
N PHE A 68 5.89 12.33 1.33
CA PHE A 68 7.16 12.09 0.66
C PHE A 68 6.99 11.29 -0.63
N VAL A 69 7.94 11.48 -1.54
CA VAL A 69 8.06 10.73 -2.79
C VAL A 69 9.24 9.78 -2.70
N ILE A 70 9.07 8.55 -3.16
CA ILE A 70 10.16 7.58 -3.24
C ILE A 70 11.04 7.94 -4.44
N ALA A 71 12.19 8.54 -4.18
CA ALA A 71 13.19 8.82 -5.21
C ALA A 71 13.80 7.53 -5.76
N GLY A 72 14.26 7.54 -7.02
CA GLY A 72 14.89 6.38 -7.67
C GLY A 72 15.97 5.69 -6.83
N PRO A 73 16.96 6.43 -6.28
CA PRO A 73 17.99 5.82 -5.43
C PRO A 73 17.44 5.18 -4.14
N VAL A 74 16.33 5.72 -3.59
CA VAL A 74 15.66 5.14 -2.42
C VAL A 74 14.94 3.85 -2.80
N TYR A 75 14.28 3.83 -3.96
CA TYR A 75 13.70 2.61 -4.52
C TYR A 75 14.75 1.51 -4.65
N ASP A 76 15.90 1.81 -5.25
CA ASP A 76 16.99 0.84 -5.44
C ASP A 76 17.52 0.30 -4.11
N LYS A 77 17.71 1.19 -3.12
CA LYS A 77 18.13 0.80 -1.77
C LYS A 77 17.12 -0.14 -1.12
N LEU A 78 15.83 0.19 -1.19
CA LEU A 78 14.78 -0.65 -0.60
C LEU A 78 14.65 -2.00 -1.32
N ALA A 79 14.83 -2.02 -2.64
CA ALA A 79 14.87 -3.25 -3.43
C ALA A 79 16.04 -4.15 -3.02
N PHE A 80 17.22 -3.55 -2.82
CA PHE A 80 18.40 -4.25 -2.33
C PHE A 80 18.18 -4.83 -0.93
N VAL A 81 17.65 -4.04 0.02
CA VAL A 81 17.35 -4.51 1.38
C VAL A 81 16.36 -5.67 1.36
N HIS A 82 15.30 -5.58 0.54
CA HIS A 82 14.35 -6.68 0.39
C HIS A 82 15.03 -7.95 -0.12
N ALA A 83 15.85 -7.85 -1.17
CA ALA A 83 16.60 -9.01 -1.70
C ALA A 83 17.55 -9.62 -0.67
N LEU A 84 18.26 -8.79 0.10
CA LEU A 84 19.18 -9.23 1.15
C LEU A 84 18.47 -10.03 2.24
N ILE A 85 17.35 -9.52 2.77
CA ILE A 85 16.56 -10.22 3.81
C ILE A 85 16.08 -11.58 3.30
N ARG A 86 15.54 -11.62 2.07
CA ARG A 86 15.06 -12.88 1.45
C ARG A 86 16.17 -13.90 1.22
N SER A 87 17.37 -13.43 0.83
CA SER A 87 18.52 -14.32 0.67
C SER A 87 18.91 -14.98 2.00
N HIS A 88 18.87 -14.22 3.11
CA HIS A 88 19.20 -14.71 4.43
C HIS A 88 18.15 -15.72 4.96
N GLU A 89 16.86 -15.47 4.72
CA GLU A 89 15.79 -16.43 5.06
C GLU A 89 15.95 -17.77 4.33
N SER A 90 16.46 -17.76 3.08
CA SER A 90 16.67 -18.99 2.30
C SER A 90 17.89 -19.80 2.75
N GLY A 91 18.91 -19.16 3.33
CA GLY A 91 20.15 -19.82 3.79
C GLY A 91 20.10 -20.38 5.21
N GLN A 92 19.03 -20.12 5.96
CA GLN A 92 18.80 -20.70 7.30
C GLN A 92 17.87 -21.93 7.29
N ARG A 93 17.49 -22.43 6.12
CA ARG A 93 16.78 -23.70 5.92
C ARG A 93 17.72 -24.74 5.34
#